data_AF-A0A7V2V047-F1
#
_entry.id   AF-A0A7V2V047-F1
#
_cell.length_a   1.000
_cell.length_b   1.000
_cell.length_c   1.000
_cell.angle_alpha   90.00
_cell.angle_beta   90.00
_cell.angle_gamma   90.00
#
_symmetry.space_group_name_H-M   'P 1'
#
loop_
_entity.id
_entity.type
_entity.pdbx_description
1 polymer ?
#
loop_
_entity_poly.entity_id
_entity_poly.type
_entity_poly.pdbx_seq_one_letter_code
_entity_poly.pdbx_strand_id
1 'polypeptide(L)'
;MTKTTQEDIARKIGIDRTTVSKVLNNAPGTYVGERTRVRIFDIARKMGYNFSRLRHTHRRNADRRIVQIPVEVRIVLWDGSVHASGEAVLVNLSADGAMLADLQIKPATIPLKPCYVTLDFSLDEPDPGGRRKGGAHKLSLRGDIVRLRMVRFVEIAVKFVEITEEAIQVIEGFLQRRLAQLQENEAARET
;
A
#
# COMPACT_ATOMS: atom_id res chain seq x y z
N MET A 1 34.44 -10.98 1.13
CA MET A 1 33.59 -11.78 2.05
C MET A 1 32.34 -12.24 1.31
N THR A 2 32.14 -13.54 1.21
CA THR A 2 30.96 -14.14 0.58
C THR A 2 29.71 -13.85 1.42
N LYS A 3 28.69 -13.25 0.81
CA LYS A 3 27.43 -12.92 1.50
C LYS A 3 26.64 -14.20 1.77
N THR A 4 26.31 -14.44 3.04
CA THR A 4 25.45 -15.54 3.47
C THR A 4 24.10 -15.52 2.73
N THR A 5 23.73 -16.65 2.16
CA THR A 5 22.49 -16.83 1.39
C THR A 5 21.44 -17.64 2.16
N GLN A 6 20.20 -17.67 1.66
CA GLN A 6 19.15 -18.53 2.22
C GLN A 6 19.48 -20.02 2.03
N GLU A 7 20.24 -20.37 0.99
CA GLU A 7 20.73 -21.72 0.73
C GLU A 7 21.73 -22.17 1.80
N ASP A 8 22.63 -21.28 2.23
CA ASP A 8 23.60 -21.57 3.29
C ASP A 8 22.90 -21.82 4.63
N ILE A 9 21.87 -21.02 4.94
CA ILE A 9 21.04 -21.19 6.14
C ILE A 9 20.28 -22.52 6.09
N ALA A 10 19.67 -22.84 4.94
CA ALA A 10 18.94 -24.09 4.72
C ALA A 10 19.84 -25.31 4.95
N ARG A 11 21.05 -25.29 4.37
CA ARG A 11 22.07 -26.33 4.55
C ARG A 11 22.53 -26.47 5.99
N LYS A 12 22.68 -25.36 6.72
CA LYS A 12 23.09 -25.38 8.14
C LYS A 12 22.02 -25.97 9.06
N ILE A 13 20.75 -25.81 8.70
CA ILE A 13 19.60 -26.27 9.51
C ILE A 13 19.15 -27.67 9.10
N GLY A 14 19.38 -28.06 7.85
CA GLY A 14 18.91 -29.32 7.28
C GLY A 14 17.45 -29.27 6.83
N ILE A 15 17.00 -28.12 6.30
CA ILE A 15 15.64 -27.94 5.78
C ILE A 15 15.66 -27.36 4.37
N ASP A 16 14.53 -27.42 3.67
CA ASP A 16 14.41 -26.88 2.32
C ASP A 16 14.59 -25.35 2.30
N ARG A 17 15.32 -24.85 1.28
CA ARG A 17 15.53 -23.41 1.03
C ARG A 17 14.22 -22.64 0.94
N THR A 18 13.19 -23.24 0.35
CA THR A 18 11.83 -22.67 0.23
C THR A 18 11.21 -22.46 1.60
N THR A 19 11.40 -23.37 2.54
CA THR A 19 10.92 -23.22 3.93
C THR A 19 11.62 -22.06 4.62
N VAL A 20 12.96 -21.96 4.48
CA VAL A 20 13.73 -20.80 4.98
C VAL A 20 13.22 -19.50 4.37
N SER A 21 12.98 -19.48 3.06
CA SER A 21 12.48 -18.31 2.35
C SER A 21 11.09 -17.89 2.83
N LYS A 22 10.16 -18.84 2.95
CA LYS A 22 8.80 -18.58 3.45
C LYS A 22 8.80 -18.05 4.87
N VAL A 23 9.63 -18.62 5.75
CA VAL A 23 9.76 -18.19 7.14
C VAL A 23 10.37 -16.79 7.24
N LEU A 24 11.52 -16.56 6.59
CA LEU A 24 12.19 -15.26 6.65
C LEU A 24 11.34 -14.14 6.03
N ASN A 25 10.57 -14.45 4.98
CA ASN A 25 9.67 -13.49 4.34
C ASN A 25 8.27 -13.42 4.99
N ASN A 26 8.02 -14.14 6.09
CA ASN A 26 6.70 -14.24 6.75
C ASN A 26 5.54 -14.50 5.77
N ALA A 27 5.72 -15.45 4.84
CA ALA A 27 4.75 -15.72 3.79
C ALA A 27 3.42 -16.23 4.38
N PRO A 28 2.26 -15.68 3.96
CA PRO A 28 0.95 -16.11 4.46
C PRO A 28 0.68 -17.59 4.13
N GLY A 29 0.02 -18.31 5.03
CA GLY A 29 -0.25 -19.74 4.88
C GLY A 29 0.97 -20.66 5.14
N THR A 30 2.06 -20.11 5.67
CA THR A 30 3.25 -20.91 6.05
C THR A 30 3.06 -21.53 7.44
N TYR A 31 2.75 -22.83 7.46
CA TYR A 31 2.68 -23.63 8.69
C TYR A 31 4.07 -24.18 9.04
N VAL A 32 4.82 -23.42 9.84
CA VAL A 32 6.10 -23.84 10.42
C VAL A 32 6.02 -23.66 11.92
N GLY A 33 6.34 -24.71 12.68
CA GLY A 33 6.32 -24.66 14.14
C GLY A 33 7.24 -23.58 14.70
N GLU A 34 6.83 -22.96 15.80
CA GLU A 34 7.51 -21.80 16.39
C GLU A 34 8.99 -22.09 16.71
N ARG A 35 9.28 -23.29 17.22
CA ARG A 35 10.65 -23.74 17.49
C ARG A 35 11.54 -23.70 16.24
N THR A 36 11.02 -24.10 15.09
CA THR A 36 11.75 -24.09 13.81
C THR A 36 11.93 -22.66 13.30
N ARG A 37 10.92 -21.81 13.48
CA ARG A 37 10.98 -20.38 13.13
C ARG A 37 12.08 -19.66 13.90
N VAL A 38 12.09 -19.79 15.23
CA VAL A 38 13.14 -19.21 16.09
C VAL A 38 14.52 -19.69 15.66
N ARG A 39 14.67 -21.00 15.43
CA ARG A 39 15.94 -21.60 14.99
C ARG A 39 16.45 -21.03 13.67
N ILE A 40 15.56 -20.76 12.71
CA ILE A 40 15.92 -20.13 11.42
C ILE A 40 16.45 -18.71 11.63
N PHE A 41 15.75 -17.89 12.42
CA PHE A 41 16.18 -16.52 12.69
C PHE A 41 17.51 -16.46 13.46
N ASP A 42 17.71 -17.32 14.45
CA ASP A 42 18.94 -17.35 15.24
C ASP A 42 20.16 -17.75 14.40
N ILE A 43 20.01 -18.76 13.55
CA ILE A 43 21.10 -19.19 12.67
C ILE A 43 21.39 -18.13 11.60
N ALA A 44 20.36 -17.51 11.02
CA ALA A 44 20.55 -16.42 10.08
C ALA A 44 21.31 -15.24 10.70
N ARG A 45 21.00 -14.86 11.95
CA ARG A 45 21.76 -13.82 12.70
C ARG A 45 23.21 -14.23 12.93
N LYS A 46 23.45 -15.44 13.44
CA LYS A 46 24.81 -15.96 13.71
C LYS A 46 25.67 -16.03 12.45
N MET A 47 25.06 -16.30 11.29
CA MET A 47 25.74 -16.37 10.01
C MET A 47 25.88 -14.99 9.32
N GLY A 48 25.46 -13.89 9.95
CA GLY A 48 25.55 -12.55 9.37
C GLY A 48 24.68 -12.38 8.12
N TYR A 49 23.54 -13.08 8.04
CA TYR A 49 22.61 -12.95 6.93
C TYR A 49 22.11 -11.51 6.83
N ASN A 50 22.14 -10.95 5.61
CA ASN A 50 21.65 -9.61 5.39
C ASN A 50 20.12 -9.59 5.23
N PHE A 51 19.41 -9.27 6.31
CA PHE A 51 17.95 -9.19 6.36
C PHE A 51 17.35 -8.06 5.51
N SER A 52 18.12 -7.03 5.12
CA SER A 52 17.62 -5.96 4.21
C SER A 52 17.26 -6.46 2.81
N ARG A 53 17.71 -7.67 2.45
CA ARG A 53 17.40 -8.33 1.18
C ARG A 53 16.11 -9.13 1.20
N LEU A 54 15.52 -9.32 2.38
CA LEU A 54 14.23 -9.97 2.47
C LEU A 54 13.24 -9.12 1.70
N ARG A 55 12.53 -9.75 0.76
CA ARG A 55 11.33 -9.15 0.21
C ARG A 55 10.41 -9.08 1.41
N HIS A 56 10.27 -7.91 2.01
CA HIS A 56 9.15 -7.66 2.89
C HIS A 56 7.93 -8.06 2.08
N THR A 57 7.38 -9.24 2.33
CA THR A 57 6.14 -9.72 1.72
C THR A 57 5.08 -8.75 2.19
N HIS A 58 4.96 -7.63 1.47
CA HIS A 58 4.18 -6.45 1.85
C HIS A 58 4.06 -6.33 3.36
N ARG A 59 5.16 -6.10 4.08
CA ARG A 59 5.03 -5.62 5.46
C ARG A 59 4.35 -4.27 5.29
N ARG A 60 3.05 -4.25 5.62
CA ARG A 60 2.14 -3.13 5.41
C ARG A 60 2.69 -2.00 6.29
N ASN A 61 3.38 -1.05 5.68
CA ASN A 61 4.03 0.05 6.39
C ASN A 61 3.02 1.07 6.91
N ALA A 62 1.81 1.11 6.34
CA ALA A 62 0.74 2.02 6.75
C ALA A 62 -0.62 1.32 6.81
N ASP A 63 -1.44 1.72 7.77
CA ASP A 63 -2.82 1.26 7.93
C ASP A 63 -3.66 1.72 6.74
N ARG A 64 -4.31 0.75 6.11
CA ARG A 64 -5.16 0.94 4.93
C ARG A 64 -6.61 0.99 5.37
N ARG A 65 -7.30 2.08 5.04
CA ARG A 65 -8.73 2.23 5.34
C ARG A 65 -9.55 2.17 4.07
N ILE A 66 -10.72 1.57 4.19
CA ILE A 66 -11.74 1.64 3.13
C ILE A 66 -12.27 3.07 3.12
N VAL A 67 -12.18 3.70 1.97
CA VAL A 67 -12.67 5.06 1.71
C VAL A 67 -13.50 5.04 0.43
N GLN A 68 -14.22 6.12 0.15
CA GLN A 68 -14.91 6.33 -1.12
C GLN A 68 -14.75 7.81 -1.44
N ILE A 69 -13.68 8.13 -2.17
CA ILE A 69 -13.29 9.51 -2.45
C ILE A 69 -13.14 9.65 -3.96
N PRO A 70 -13.91 10.53 -4.62
CA PRO A 70 -13.70 10.85 -6.03
C PRO A 70 -12.28 11.39 -6.24
N VAL A 71 -11.62 10.92 -7.29
CA VAL A 71 -10.26 11.34 -7.64
C VAL A 71 -10.16 11.55 -9.14
N GLU A 72 -9.53 12.66 -9.54
CA GLU A 72 -9.10 12.86 -10.91
C GLU A 72 -7.78 12.13 -11.12
N VAL A 73 -7.71 11.35 -12.19
CA VAL A 73 -6.57 10.49 -12.52
C VAL A 73 -5.99 10.92 -13.85
N ARG A 74 -4.67 11.09 -13.90
CA ARG A 74 -3.93 11.23 -15.16
C ARG A 74 -2.82 10.20 -15.23
N ILE A 75 -2.73 9.52 -16.37
CA ILE A 75 -1.61 8.65 -16.71
C ILE A 75 -0.62 9.47 -17.52
N VAL A 76 0.57 9.65 -16.97
CA VAL A 76 1.61 10.51 -17.54
C VAL A 76 2.80 9.64 -17.94
N LEU A 77 3.26 9.79 -19.17
CA LEU A 77 4.48 9.14 -19.65
C LEU A 77 5.70 9.83 -19.01
N TRP A 78 6.85 9.14 -18.96
CA TRP A 78 8.07 9.73 -18.39
C TRP A 78 8.61 10.95 -19.15
N ASP A 79 8.16 11.17 -20.40
CA ASP A 79 8.44 12.38 -21.16
C ASP A 79 7.58 13.58 -20.74
N GLY A 80 6.68 13.40 -19.76
CA GLY A 80 5.78 14.42 -19.23
C GLY A 80 4.46 14.56 -19.99
N SER A 81 4.29 13.87 -21.12
CA SER A 81 3.02 13.90 -21.87
C SER A 81 1.92 13.10 -21.17
N VAL A 82 0.71 13.64 -21.19
CA VAL A 82 -0.48 12.95 -20.64
C VAL A 82 -0.97 11.96 -21.68
N HIS A 83 -0.93 10.67 -21.35
CA HIS A 83 -1.44 9.60 -22.19
C HIS A 83 -2.95 9.47 -22.09
N ALA A 84 -3.49 9.50 -20.86
CA ALA A 84 -4.91 9.41 -20.59
C ALA A 84 -5.29 10.20 -19.33
N SER A 85 -6.50 10.73 -19.29
CA SER A 85 -7.06 11.41 -18.12
C SER A 85 -8.52 11.05 -17.90
N GLY A 86 -8.98 11.22 -16.67
CA GLY A 86 -10.37 11.02 -16.30
C GLY A 86 -10.55 10.87 -14.81
N GLU A 87 -11.49 10.04 -14.39
CA GLU A 87 -11.92 9.95 -13.00
C GLU A 87 -11.86 8.52 -12.49
N ALA A 88 -11.74 8.36 -11.18
CA ALA A 88 -11.84 7.09 -10.48
C ALA A 88 -12.37 7.31 -9.05
N VAL A 89 -12.55 6.22 -8.32
CA VAL A 89 -12.87 6.24 -6.90
C VAL A 89 -11.71 5.63 -6.11
N LEU A 90 -11.17 6.38 -5.16
CA LEU A 90 -10.29 5.84 -4.12
C LEU A 90 -11.13 4.96 -3.20
N VAL A 91 -10.88 3.65 -3.24
CA VAL A 91 -11.58 2.66 -2.38
C VAL A 91 -10.74 2.22 -1.18
N ASN A 92 -9.43 2.45 -1.25
CA ASN A 92 -8.51 2.18 -0.16
C ASN A 92 -7.41 3.24 -0.15
N LEU A 93 -7.09 3.79 1.03
CA LEU A 93 -6.06 4.80 1.20
C LEU A 93 -5.16 4.48 2.40
N SER A 94 -3.87 4.78 2.24
CA SER A 94 -2.82 4.75 3.26
C SER A 94 -1.76 5.80 2.91
N ALA A 95 -0.85 6.12 3.83
CA ALA A 95 0.27 7.03 3.57
C ALA A 95 1.19 6.56 2.41
N ASP A 96 1.24 5.26 2.13
CA ASP A 96 2.11 4.67 1.11
C ASP A 96 1.46 4.48 -0.26
N GLY A 97 0.14 4.61 -0.35
CA GLY A 97 -0.56 4.32 -1.60
C GLY A 97 -2.05 4.12 -1.44
N ALA A 98 -2.67 3.83 -2.58
CA ALA A 98 -4.11 3.73 -2.69
C ALA A 98 -4.57 2.61 -3.64
N MET A 99 -5.85 2.27 -3.53
CA MET A 99 -6.57 1.46 -4.51
C MET A 99 -7.58 2.34 -5.22
N LEU A 100 -7.56 2.29 -6.55
CA LEU A 100 -8.52 2.92 -7.43
C LEU A 100 -9.49 1.86 -7.95
N ALA A 101 -10.77 2.20 -7.96
CA ALA A 101 -11.83 1.45 -8.61
C ALA A 101 -12.59 2.37 -9.58
N ASP A 102 -13.46 1.78 -10.40
CA ASP A 102 -14.32 2.47 -11.35
C ASP A 102 -13.56 3.48 -12.23
N LEU A 103 -12.38 3.08 -12.70
CA LEU A 103 -11.51 3.91 -13.52
C LEU A 103 -12.16 4.23 -14.87
N GLN A 104 -12.42 5.50 -15.12
CA GLN A 104 -12.96 6.03 -16.36
C GLN A 104 -11.98 7.03 -16.96
N ILE A 105 -11.07 6.54 -17.79
CA ILE A 105 -10.04 7.36 -18.45
C ILE A 105 -10.26 7.39 -19.96
N LYS A 106 -9.83 8.49 -20.60
CA LYS A 106 -9.85 8.67 -22.05
C LYS A 106 -8.44 9.00 -22.57
N PRO A 107 -7.88 8.20 -23.51
CA PRO A 107 -8.39 6.92 -23.99
C PRO A 107 -8.43 5.86 -22.87
N ALA A 108 -9.29 4.83 -23.01
CA ALA A 108 -9.42 3.73 -22.06
C ALA A 108 -8.26 2.71 -22.18
N THR A 109 -7.02 3.19 -22.14
CA THR A 109 -5.81 2.37 -22.32
C THR A 109 -4.73 2.77 -21.32
N ILE A 110 -3.94 1.78 -20.90
CA ILE A 110 -2.74 1.97 -20.08
C ILE A 110 -1.53 1.74 -20.98
N PRO A 111 -0.58 2.68 -21.06
CA PRO A 111 0.57 2.52 -21.92
C PRO A 111 1.53 1.47 -21.36
N LEU A 112 2.19 0.72 -22.25
CA LEU A 112 3.30 -0.18 -21.88
C LEU A 112 4.63 0.57 -21.73
N LYS A 113 4.69 1.81 -22.20
CA LYS A 113 5.83 2.71 -21.98
C LYS A 113 5.92 3.07 -20.49
N PRO A 114 7.14 3.36 -19.97
CA PRO A 114 7.31 3.88 -18.62
C PRO A 114 6.39 5.07 -18.36
N CYS A 115 5.52 4.93 -17.36
CA CYS A 115 4.52 5.90 -16.99
C CYS A 115 4.33 5.92 -15.47
N TYR A 116 3.70 6.98 -14.98
CA TYR A 116 3.22 7.12 -13.62
C TYR A 116 1.79 7.66 -13.64
N VAL A 117 1.10 7.57 -12.51
CA VAL A 117 -0.23 8.16 -12.33
C VAL A 117 -0.15 9.36 -11.40
N THR A 118 -0.87 10.43 -11.73
CA THR A 118 -1.17 11.51 -10.79
C THR A 118 -2.60 11.39 -10.32
N LEU A 119 -2.81 11.64 -9.03
CA LEU A 119 -4.07 11.51 -8.32
C LEU A 119 -4.37 12.84 -7.64
N ASP A 120 -5.39 13.51 -8.14
CA ASP A 120 -5.85 14.82 -7.69
C ASP A 120 -7.19 14.64 -6.95
N PHE A 121 -7.20 14.81 -5.62
CA PHE A 121 -8.38 14.57 -4.80
C PHE A 121 -8.43 15.52 -3.60
N SER A 122 -9.59 15.59 -2.96
CA SER A 122 -9.79 16.38 -1.73
C SER A 122 -10.14 15.46 -0.57
N LEU A 123 -9.52 15.72 0.59
CA LEU A 123 -9.89 15.10 1.84
C LEU A 123 -10.69 16.10 2.66
N ASP A 124 -12.00 15.84 2.79
CA ASP A 124 -12.87 16.67 3.60
C ASP A 124 -12.58 16.46 5.09
N GLU A 125 -12.59 17.56 5.84
CA GLU A 125 -12.77 17.49 7.28
C GLU A 125 -14.27 17.39 7.59
N PRO A 126 -14.74 16.29 8.21
CA PRO A 126 -16.11 16.26 8.69
C PRO A 126 -16.23 17.29 9.82
N ASP A 127 -17.11 18.27 9.62
CA ASP A 127 -17.50 19.23 10.65
C ASP A 127 -18.37 18.50 11.69
N PRO A 128 -17.94 18.38 12.96
CA PRO A 128 -18.69 17.68 13.99
C PRO A 128 -20.00 18.39 14.39
N GLY A 129 -20.32 19.56 13.82
CA GLY A 129 -21.53 20.34 14.14
C GLY A 129 -22.44 20.72 12.97
N GLY A 130 -22.17 20.28 11.74
CA GLY A 130 -23.01 20.57 10.56
C GLY A 130 -23.23 22.07 10.26
N ARG A 131 -22.35 22.95 10.76
CA ARG A 131 -22.45 24.41 10.64
C ARG A 131 -21.09 25.07 10.36
N ARG A 132 -20.30 24.57 9.40
CA ARG A 132 -19.53 25.32 8.38
C ARG A 132 -18.61 24.36 7.61
N LYS A 133 -18.35 24.68 6.34
CA LYS A 133 -17.41 24.01 5.43
C LYS A 133 -16.04 23.83 6.10
N GLY A 134 -15.76 22.63 6.62
CA GLY A 134 -14.40 22.19 6.93
C GLY A 134 -13.52 22.35 5.67
N GLY A 135 -12.29 22.82 5.84
CA GLY A 135 -11.40 23.06 4.71
C GLY A 135 -11.05 21.74 4.03
N ALA A 136 -11.49 21.56 2.79
CA ALA A 136 -11.10 20.39 2.01
C ALA A 136 -9.60 20.50 1.68
N HIS A 137 -8.78 19.57 2.18
CA HIS A 137 -7.37 19.51 1.83
C HIS A 137 -7.22 18.92 0.43
N LYS A 138 -6.85 19.75 -0.54
CA LYS A 138 -6.54 19.30 -1.90
C LYS A 138 -5.16 18.66 -1.92
N LEU A 139 -5.08 17.43 -2.42
CA LEU A 139 -3.85 16.67 -2.59
C LEU A 139 -3.67 16.31 -4.06
N SER A 140 -2.43 16.45 -4.53
CA SER A 140 -1.97 16.01 -5.84
C SER A 140 -0.80 15.06 -5.62
N LEU A 141 -1.04 13.74 -5.77
CA LEU A 141 -0.04 12.72 -5.49
C LEU A 141 0.39 11.99 -6.75
N ARG A 142 1.70 11.78 -6.88
CA ARG A 142 2.30 10.91 -7.90
C ARG A 142 2.38 9.48 -7.37
N GLY A 143 2.17 8.50 -8.24
CA GLY A 143 2.39 7.11 -7.87
C GLY A 143 2.64 6.16 -9.04
N ASP A 144 3.22 5.02 -8.71
CA ASP A 144 3.48 3.92 -9.62
C ASP A 144 2.34 2.89 -9.56
N ILE A 145 1.94 2.40 -10.73
CA ILE A 145 1.01 1.26 -10.82
C ILE A 145 1.76 0.00 -10.38
N VAL A 146 1.41 -0.55 -9.23
CA VAL A 146 2.07 -1.74 -8.67
C VAL A 146 1.27 -3.02 -8.86
N ARG A 147 -0.03 -2.91 -9.09
CA ARG A 147 -0.89 -4.05 -9.36
C ARG A 147 -2.14 -3.62 -10.12
N LEU A 148 -2.51 -4.40 -11.13
CA LEU A 148 -3.80 -4.32 -11.80
C LEU A 148 -4.58 -5.59 -11.49
N ARG A 149 -5.87 -5.47 -11.16
CA ARG A 149 -6.78 -6.61 -11.03
C ARG A 149 -8.02 -6.37 -11.87
N MET A 150 -8.45 -7.44 -12.53
CA MET A 150 -9.76 -7.54 -13.16
C MET A 150 -10.59 -8.50 -12.31
N VAL A 151 -11.59 -7.97 -11.61
CA VAL A 151 -12.57 -8.79 -10.86
C VAL A 151 -13.94 -8.62 -11.50
N ARG A 152 -14.66 -7.55 -11.15
CA ARG A 152 -15.87 -7.09 -11.84
C ARG A 152 -15.61 -5.82 -12.66
N PHE A 153 -14.73 -4.97 -12.14
CA PHE A 153 -14.22 -3.76 -12.77
C PHE A 153 -12.69 -3.77 -12.67
N VAL A 154 -12.03 -2.86 -13.40
CA VAL A 154 -10.59 -2.68 -13.30
C VAL A 154 -10.26 -1.99 -11.98
N GLU A 155 -9.47 -2.67 -11.14
CA GLU A 155 -8.88 -2.09 -9.94
C GLU A 155 -7.39 -1.86 -10.14
N ILE A 156 -6.91 -0.68 -9.75
CA ILE A 156 -5.49 -0.33 -9.82
C ILE A 156 -4.97 -0.02 -8.43
N ALA A 157 -3.95 -0.78 -8.01
CA ALA A 157 -3.17 -0.44 -6.84
C ALA A 157 -2.05 0.51 -7.26
N VAL A 158 -2.00 1.67 -6.60
CA VAL A 158 -1.01 2.70 -6.81
C VAL A 158 -0.16 2.81 -5.55
N LYS A 159 1.17 2.85 -5.71
CA LYS A 159 2.10 3.19 -4.64
C LYS A 159 2.53 4.64 -4.83
N PHE A 160 2.41 5.46 -3.80
CA PHE A 160 2.84 6.86 -3.89
C PHE A 160 4.37 6.95 -3.99
N VAL A 161 4.82 7.93 -4.78
CA VAL A 161 6.23 8.23 -5.04
C VAL A 161 6.46 9.69 -4.72
N GLU A 162 7.56 10.01 -4.04
CA GLU A 162 7.94 11.40 -3.70
C GLU A 162 6.86 12.15 -2.91
N ILE A 163 6.13 11.45 -2.02
CA ILE A 163 5.13 12.07 -1.16
C ILE A 163 5.78 12.98 -0.11
N THR A 164 5.22 14.17 0.11
CA THR A 164 5.70 15.13 1.11
C THR A 164 5.26 14.72 2.52
N GLU A 165 6.03 15.12 3.54
CA GLU A 165 5.65 14.88 4.95
C GLU A 165 4.30 15.52 5.30
N GLU A 166 4.02 16.69 4.76
CA GLU A 166 2.73 17.37 4.91
C GLU A 166 1.58 16.53 4.36
N ALA A 167 1.72 15.95 3.16
CA ALA A 167 0.71 15.08 2.57
C ALA A 167 0.51 13.79 3.38
N ILE A 168 1.60 13.22 3.92
CA ILE A 168 1.52 12.07 4.84
C ILE A 168 0.68 12.44 6.08
N GLN A 169 1.01 13.55 6.74
CA GLN A 169 0.30 14.00 7.95
C GLN A 169 -1.18 14.26 7.68
N VAL A 170 -1.51 14.87 6.54
CA VAL A 170 -2.90 15.10 6.12
C VAL A 170 -3.65 13.78 5.92
N ILE A 171 -3.04 12.81 5.22
CA ILE A 171 -3.65 11.49 5.01
C ILE A 171 -3.82 10.76 6.34
N GLU A 172 -2.78 10.64 7.15
CA GLU A 172 -2.83 9.93 8.43
C GLU A 172 -3.85 10.55 9.39
N GLY A 173 -3.87 11.89 9.49
CA GLY A 173 -4.85 12.60 10.30
C GLY A 173 -6.29 12.32 9.84
N PHE A 174 -6.54 12.34 8.52
CA PHE A 174 -7.84 11.97 7.96
C PHE A 174 -8.23 10.53 8.31
N LEU A 175 -7.30 9.57 8.18
CA LEU A 175 -7.55 8.16 8.46
C LEU A 175 -7.82 7.88 9.95
N GLN A 176 -7.09 8.55 10.86
CA GLN A 176 -7.30 8.43 12.31
C GLN A 176 -8.67 8.98 12.72
N ARG A 177 -9.07 10.13 12.19
CA ARG A 177 -10.40 10.72 12.48
C ARG A 177 -11.54 9.83 12.01
N ARG A 178 -11.42 9.26 10.81
CA ARG A 178 -12.42 8.34 10.26
C ARG A 178 -12.55 7.06 11.09
N LEU A 179 -11.44 6.59 11.68
CA LEU A 179 -11.47 5.47 12.62
C LEU A 179 -12.27 5.80 13.88
N ALA A 180 -12.01 6.95 14.50
CA ALA A 180 -12.71 7.36 15.71
C ALA A 180 -14.23 7.46 15.46
N GLN A 181 -14.64 8.07 14.35
CA GLN A 181 -16.06 8.19 14.00
C GLN A 181 -16.75 6.84 13.80
N LEU A 182 -16.06 5.86 13.20
CA LEU A 182 -16.62 4.51 13.02
C LEU A 182 -16.83 3.82 14.36
N GLN A 183 -15.88 3.94 15.28
CA GLN A 183 -15.98 3.36 16.63
C GLN A 183 -17.10 4.00 17.44
N GLU A 184 -17.27 5.33 17.35
CA GLU A 184 -18.38 6.05 17.99
C GLU A 184 -19.74 5.61 17.42
N ASN A 185 -19.84 5.46 16.10
CA ASN A 185 -21.07 5.01 15.44
C ASN A 185 -21.41 3.55 15.77
N GLU A 186 -20.41 2.69 15.96
CA GLU A 186 -20.61 1.31 16.43
C GLU A 186 -21.10 1.29 17.88
N ALA A 187 -20.46 2.05 18.77
CA ALA A 187 -20.87 2.15 20.17
C ALA A 187 -22.31 2.71 20.32
N ALA A 188 -22.68 3.71 19.51
CA ALA A 188 -24.03 4.29 19.53
C ALA A 188 -25.13 3.36 18.98
N ARG A 189 -24.78 2.31 18.23
CA ARG A 189 -25.72 1.30 17.73
C ARG A 189 -25.96 0.15 18.72
N GLU A 190 -25.11 0.02 19.73
CA GLU A 190 -25.18 -1.02 20.77
C GLU A 190 -25.92 -0.55 22.05
N THR A 191 -26.30 0.73 22.12
CA THR A 191 -27.19 1.33 23.14
C THR A 191 -28.61 1.52 22.61
#